data_AF-A0AAD7Y9U4-F1
#
_entry.id   AF-A0AAD7Y9U4-F1
#
_cell.length_a   1.000
_cell.length_b   1.000
_cell.length_c   1.000
_cell.angle_alpha   90.00
_cell.angle_beta   90.00
_cell.angle_gamma   90.00
#
_symmetry.space_group_name_H-M   'P 1'
#
loop_
_entity.id
_entity.type
_entity.pdbx_description
1 polymer ?
#
loop_
_entity_poly.entity_id
_entity_poly.type
_entity_poly.pdbx_seq_one_letter_code
_entity_poly.pdbx_strand_id
1 'polypeptide(L)'
;MAAPQLISVSDAINENLIKNEKEINYCAQCIDSVDENMNNKYENMTEIQKFYNGKNVLITGATGFLGKILVEKLLRCCPGVENLYLLVRQKRGKDIYTRMEEIFDDPVFSRLKDEVPKFRHKVVVVPADCEAAGLGLTLTDRQMLTEKVNIIFHSAATVKFDEHLRAALVTNVRAPLHLLRLARDMKKLDVLMHISTAYSNSHLSEVEERFYPCEADCEQLQQMIDKLSDSQINNMLPKILGPWPNTYTFTKALAEKELRLAAGGMPIGIFRPAIVISTAKEPLKGWLDNMYGPTGVAVGSATGILRTMQCDELVSADIVPVDSVVNCLMVAACSVHNAYKENSPPLEPPIFNYVSSVEKRITWGEFVSLNMQWIHYYPFSDAVWFISLRLTKSALVNKVYMFFLHLIPAALVDGLAICLGKKPKMLKVYRKIHKFSTVLTYFCTREIKFCNSRTRELWEKTSEADKQIYPFSMSAMNWEEYFQDYLAGIRRFLFKESDDTLPQARIKWKRLYYLHQIARFIFFVLAVYALWWFLSLLW
;
A
#
# COMPACT_ATOMS: atom_id res chain seq x y z
N MET A 1 -63.96 -45.98 -34.14
CA MET A 1 -63.43 -45.35 -35.37
C MET A 1 -63.21 -43.87 -35.08
N ALA A 2 -61.96 -43.43 -34.98
CA ALA A 2 -61.56 -42.03 -35.07
C ALA A 2 -60.22 -42.03 -35.80
N ALA A 3 -60.19 -41.50 -37.02
CA ALA A 3 -59.00 -41.43 -37.85
C ALA A 3 -58.07 -40.32 -37.33
N PRO A 4 -56.73 -40.50 -37.35
CA PRO A 4 -55.81 -39.42 -37.01
C PRO A 4 -55.80 -38.37 -38.12
N GLN A 5 -55.96 -37.10 -37.76
CA GLN A 5 -55.75 -35.97 -38.68
C GLN A 5 -54.30 -35.93 -39.16
N LEU A 6 -54.10 -36.07 -40.46
CA LEU A 6 -52.83 -35.81 -41.14
C LEU A 6 -52.60 -34.29 -41.15
N ILE A 7 -51.67 -33.81 -40.33
CA ILE A 7 -51.14 -32.44 -40.45
C ILE A 7 -50.42 -32.38 -41.79
N SER A 8 -50.79 -31.42 -42.64
CA SER A 8 -50.17 -31.29 -43.96
C SER A 8 -48.71 -30.84 -43.80
N VAL A 9 -47.82 -31.39 -44.62
CA VAL A 9 -46.39 -31.04 -44.60
C VAL A 9 -46.17 -29.53 -44.84
N SER A 10 -47.08 -28.85 -45.54
CA SER A 10 -47.01 -27.40 -45.73
C SER A 10 -47.23 -26.61 -44.44
N ASP A 11 -48.13 -27.06 -43.56
CA ASP A 11 -48.41 -26.36 -42.29
C ASP A 11 -47.22 -26.46 -41.34
N ALA A 12 -46.58 -27.63 -41.29
CA ALA A 12 -45.37 -27.85 -40.49
C ALA A 12 -44.15 -27.05 -41.02
N ILE A 13 -44.06 -26.83 -42.34
CA ILE A 13 -43.01 -25.98 -42.92
C ILE A 13 -43.26 -24.50 -42.58
N ASN A 14 -44.52 -24.05 -42.65
CA ASN A 14 -44.87 -22.66 -42.38
C ASN A 14 -44.66 -22.29 -40.91
N GLU A 15 -45.01 -23.18 -39.97
CA GLU A 15 -44.74 -22.98 -38.54
C GLU A 15 -43.24 -22.91 -38.24
N ASN A 16 -42.41 -23.73 -38.89
CA ASN A 16 -40.96 -23.69 -38.73
C ASN A 16 -40.33 -22.41 -39.31
N LEU A 17 -40.84 -21.91 -40.44
CA LEU A 17 -40.38 -20.64 -41.02
C LEU A 17 -40.70 -19.45 -40.11
N ILE A 18 -41.93 -19.39 -39.56
CA ILE A 18 -42.34 -18.34 -38.62
C ILE A 18 -41.53 -18.41 -37.32
N LYS A 19 -41.21 -19.62 -36.84
CA LYS A 19 -40.37 -19.81 -35.64
C LYS A 19 -38.94 -19.33 -35.87
N ASN A 20 -38.35 -19.65 -37.04
CA ASN A 20 -37.03 -19.16 -37.42
C ASN A 20 -37.00 -17.63 -37.58
N GLU A 21 -38.01 -17.01 -38.18
CA GLU A 21 -38.10 -15.54 -38.25
C GLU A 21 -38.19 -14.89 -36.87
N LYS A 22 -38.94 -15.49 -35.93
CA LYS A 22 -39.02 -15.01 -34.54
C LYS A 22 -37.68 -15.14 -33.80
N GLU A 23 -36.96 -16.25 -33.98
CA GLU A 23 -35.63 -16.44 -33.39
C GLU A 23 -34.59 -15.48 -33.97
N ILE A 24 -34.63 -15.23 -35.29
CA ILE A 24 -33.76 -14.25 -35.96
C ILE A 24 -34.05 -12.83 -35.46
N ASN A 25 -35.32 -12.43 -35.37
CA ASN A 25 -35.71 -11.12 -34.87
C ASN A 25 -35.35 -10.92 -33.38
N TYR A 26 -35.47 -11.97 -32.57
CA TYR A 26 -35.04 -11.94 -31.16
C TYR A 26 -33.52 -11.77 -31.04
N CYS A 27 -32.74 -12.51 -31.83
CA CYS A 27 -31.28 -12.34 -31.90
C CYS A 27 -30.88 -10.94 -32.38
N ALA A 28 -31.54 -10.38 -33.39
CA ALA A 28 -31.28 -9.03 -33.88
C ALA A 28 -31.56 -7.97 -32.79
N GLN A 29 -32.69 -8.06 -32.09
CA GLN A 29 -33.02 -7.17 -30.97
C GLN A 29 -32.05 -7.31 -29.79
N CYS A 30 -31.55 -8.52 -29.51
CA CYS A 30 -30.49 -8.73 -28.53
C CYS A 30 -29.15 -8.09 -28.94
N ILE A 31 -28.81 -8.12 -30.23
CA ILE A 31 -27.58 -7.49 -30.75
C ILE A 31 -27.72 -5.97 -30.69
N ASP A 32 -28.83 -5.42 -31.19
CA ASP A 32 -29.09 -3.98 -31.18
C ASP A 32 -29.10 -3.40 -29.75
N SER A 33 -29.72 -4.12 -28.79
CA SER A 33 -29.73 -3.71 -27.38
C SER A 33 -28.37 -3.83 -26.67
N VAL A 34 -27.48 -4.74 -27.12
CA VAL A 34 -26.11 -4.84 -26.62
C VAL A 34 -25.25 -3.71 -27.20
N ASP A 35 -25.44 -3.39 -28.48
CA ASP A 35 -24.73 -2.31 -29.18
C ASP A 35 -25.17 -0.93 -28.69
N GLU A 36 -26.46 -0.70 -28.42
CA GLU A 36 -26.96 0.53 -27.78
C GLU A 36 -26.45 0.69 -26.35
N ASN A 37 -26.39 -0.38 -25.56
CA ASN A 37 -25.84 -0.34 -24.19
C ASN A 37 -24.32 -0.12 -24.17
N MET A 38 -23.59 -0.66 -25.14
CA MET A 38 -22.16 -0.39 -25.31
C MET A 38 -21.94 1.05 -25.75
N ASN A 39 -22.65 1.54 -26.77
CA ASN A 39 -22.52 2.91 -27.27
C ASN A 39 -22.88 3.96 -26.20
N ASN A 40 -23.97 3.78 -25.43
CA ASN A 40 -24.32 4.66 -24.31
C ASN A 40 -23.26 4.69 -23.19
N LYS A 41 -22.49 3.60 -23.02
CA LYS A 41 -21.41 3.52 -22.03
C LYS A 41 -20.16 4.30 -22.45
N TYR A 42 -19.94 4.47 -23.76
CA TYR A 42 -18.85 5.29 -24.31
C TYR A 42 -19.18 6.78 -24.39
N GLU A 43 -20.44 7.15 -24.62
CA GLU A 43 -20.87 8.56 -24.66
C GLU A 43 -20.82 9.25 -23.27
N ASN A 44 -21.03 8.50 -22.19
CA ASN A 44 -21.11 9.04 -20.81
C ASN A 44 -19.79 8.98 -20.01
N MET A 45 -18.64 8.73 -20.67
CA MET A 45 -17.36 8.68 -19.95
C MET A 45 -16.95 10.06 -19.40
N THR A 46 -16.46 10.07 -18.16
CA THR A 46 -15.84 11.26 -17.56
C THR A 46 -14.47 11.56 -18.19
N GLU A 47 -13.87 12.70 -17.87
CA GLU A 47 -12.59 13.12 -18.47
C GLU A 47 -11.47 12.10 -18.16
N ILE A 48 -11.38 11.64 -16.92
CA ILE A 48 -10.38 10.66 -16.52
C ILE A 48 -10.64 9.31 -17.20
N GLN A 49 -11.89 8.88 -17.31
CA GLN A 49 -12.21 7.65 -18.05
C GLN A 49 -11.86 7.74 -19.53
N LYS A 50 -12.09 8.90 -20.17
CA LYS A 50 -11.69 9.17 -21.56
C LYS A 50 -10.17 9.11 -21.74
N PHE A 51 -9.40 9.62 -20.78
CA PHE A 51 -7.94 9.52 -20.81
C PHE A 51 -7.46 8.06 -20.86
N TYR A 52 -8.06 7.17 -20.07
CA TYR A 52 -7.73 5.74 -20.05
C TYR A 52 -8.40 4.91 -21.17
N ASN A 53 -9.33 5.49 -21.93
CA ASN A 53 -10.04 4.77 -22.98
C ASN A 53 -9.10 4.39 -24.14
N GLY A 54 -9.14 3.12 -24.54
CA GLY A 54 -8.25 2.55 -25.56
C GLY A 54 -6.76 2.52 -25.16
N LYS A 55 -6.43 2.74 -23.88
CA LYS A 55 -5.04 2.78 -23.42
C LYS A 55 -4.56 1.42 -22.93
N ASN A 56 -3.29 1.18 -23.18
CA ASN A 56 -2.53 0.05 -22.66
C ASN A 56 -1.67 0.53 -21.47
N VAL A 57 -1.89 -0.04 -20.29
CA VAL A 57 -1.24 0.41 -19.04
C VAL A 57 -0.26 -0.64 -18.54
N LEU A 58 0.99 -0.26 -18.34
CA LEU A 58 2.04 -1.08 -17.73
C LEU A 58 2.16 -0.78 -16.25
N ILE A 59 2.10 -1.82 -15.40
CA ILE A 59 2.19 -1.67 -13.94
C ILE A 59 3.32 -2.57 -13.42
N THR A 60 4.31 -1.94 -12.78
CA THR A 60 5.27 -2.66 -11.93
C THR A 60 4.76 -2.67 -10.49
N GLY A 61 5.06 -3.72 -9.73
CA GLY A 61 4.62 -3.82 -8.34
C GLY A 61 3.11 -4.11 -8.21
N ALA A 62 2.46 -4.59 -9.28
CA ALA A 62 1.04 -4.93 -9.33
C ALA A 62 0.61 -5.94 -8.25
N THR A 63 1.53 -6.80 -7.80
CA THR A 63 1.27 -7.78 -6.75
C THR A 63 1.38 -7.22 -5.32
N GLY A 64 1.81 -5.97 -5.17
CA GLY A 64 1.99 -5.30 -3.88
C GLY A 64 0.73 -4.59 -3.42
N PHE A 65 0.77 -4.08 -2.19
CA PHE A 65 -0.37 -3.44 -1.52
C PHE A 65 -1.05 -2.35 -2.37
N LEU A 66 -0.30 -1.32 -2.78
CA LEU A 66 -0.82 -0.24 -3.64
C LEU A 66 -1.19 -0.76 -5.04
N GLY A 67 -0.38 -1.66 -5.59
CA GLY A 67 -0.56 -2.21 -6.94
C GLY A 67 -1.87 -2.98 -7.11
N LYS A 68 -2.29 -3.75 -6.10
CA LYS A 68 -3.58 -4.46 -6.12
C LYS A 68 -4.75 -3.51 -6.25
N ILE A 69 -4.77 -2.43 -5.47
CA ILE A 69 -5.82 -1.41 -5.53
C ILE A 69 -5.81 -0.67 -6.86
N LEU A 70 -4.62 -0.36 -7.41
CA LEU A 70 -4.50 0.27 -8.72
C LEU A 70 -5.05 -0.62 -9.84
N VAL A 71 -4.71 -1.91 -9.84
CA VAL A 71 -5.23 -2.89 -10.80
C VAL A 71 -6.75 -3.01 -10.68
N GLU A 72 -7.25 -3.15 -9.46
CA GLU A 72 -8.69 -3.24 -9.18
C GLU A 72 -9.43 -2.01 -9.70
N LYS A 73 -8.94 -0.81 -9.35
CA LYS A 73 -9.57 0.46 -9.70
C LYS A 73 -9.57 0.70 -11.20
N LEU A 74 -8.45 0.43 -11.89
CA LEU A 74 -8.36 0.56 -13.36
C LEU A 74 -9.35 -0.39 -14.07
N LEU A 75 -9.42 -1.65 -13.65
CA LEU A 75 -10.30 -2.63 -14.29
C LEU A 75 -11.79 -2.34 -14.04
N ARG A 76 -12.15 -1.88 -12.84
CA ARG A 76 -13.54 -1.61 -12.45
C ARG A 76 -14.03 -0.25 -12.96
N CYS A 77 -13.24 0.81 -12.80
CA CYS A 77 -13.68 2.17 -13.06
C CYS A 77 -13.26 2.72 -14.43
N CYS A 78 -12.34 2.07 -15.15
CA CYS A 78 -11.95 2.45 -16.51
C CYS A 78 -12.30 1.34 -17.51
N PRO A 79 -13.58 1.14 -17.84
CA PRO A 79 -14.01 0.06 -18.75
C PRO A 79 -13.45 0.21 -20.17
N GLY A 80 -12.97 1.40 -20.53
CA GLY A 80 -12.30 1.67 -21.80
C GLY A 80 -10.84 1.20 -21.88
N VAL A 81 -10.17 0.85 -20.76
CA VAL A 81 -8.79 0.35 -20.80
C VAL A 81 -8.71 -0.89 -21.68
N GLU A 82 -7.75 -0.90 -22.60
CA GLU A 82 -7.58 -2.01 -23.55
C GLU A 82 -6.90 -3.19 -22.85
N ASN A 83 -5.70 -2.98 -22.31
CA ASN A 83 -4.94 -4.00 -21.59
C ASN A 83 -4.17 -3.42 -20.40
N LEU A 84 -4.05 -4.20 -19.33
CA LEU A 84 -3.11 -4.03 -18.23
C LEU A 84 -1.96 -5.04 -18.38
N TYR A 85 -0.75 -4.52 -18.65
CA TYR A 85 0.48 -5.29 -18.65
C TYR A 85 1.08 -5.29 -17.24
N LEU A 86 1.10 -6.44 -16.59
CA LEU A 86 1.57 -6.57 -15.20
C LEU A 86 2.97 -7.20 -15.20
N LEU A 87 3.97 -6.42 -14.80
CA LEU A 87 5.35 -6.92 -14.68
C LEU A 87 5.50 -7.69 -13.37
N VAL A 88 5.70 -9.00 -13.47
CA VAL A 88 5.71 -9.92 -12.33
C VAL A 88 7.03 -10.68 -12.26
N ARG A 89 7.69 -10.59 -11.10
CA ARG A 89 8.90 -11.37 -10.80
C ARG A 89 8.57 -12.85 -10.69
N GLN A 90 9.35 -13.71 -11.33
CA GLN A 90 9.27 -15.16 -11.09
C GLN A 90 9.73 -15.49 -9.66
N LYS A 91 9.04 -16.42 -8.98
CA LYS A 91 9.47 -16.96 -7.68
C LYS A 91 9.84 -18.43 -7.83
N ARG A 92 10.83 -18.88 -7.06
CA ARG A 92 11.25 -20.29 -7.07
C ARG A 92 10.04 -21.18 -6.72
N GLY A 93 9.69 -22.09 -7.62
CA GLY A 93 8.62 -23.08 -7.42
C GLY A 93 7.20 -22.60 -7.71
N LYS A 94 6.97 -21.40 -8.26
CA LYS A 94 5.66 -20.96 -8.76
C LYS A 94 5.81 -20.21 -10.07
N ASP A 95 5.04 -20.60 -11.09
CA ASP A 95 4.95 -19.85 -12.32
C ASP A 95 4.17 -18.53 -12.12
N ILE A 96 4.29 -17.62 -13.09
CA ILE A 96 3.71 -16.28 -13.00
C ILE A 96 2.18 -16.28 -13.08
N TYR A 97 1.56 -17.24 -13.76
CA TYR A 97 0.10 -17.29 -13.92
C TYR A 97 -0.56 -17.77 -12.64
N THR A 98 -0.03 -18.85 -12.03
CA THR A 98 -0.50 -19.30 -10.70
C THR A 98 -0.39 -18.19 -9.66
N ARG A 99 0.72 -17.43 -9.66
CA ARG A 99 0.89 -16.30 -8.74
C ARG A 99 -0.15 -15.20 -8.99
N MET A 100 -0.55 -14.97 -10.24
CA MET A 100 -1.57 -13.98 -10.58
C MET A 100 -2.97 -14.43 -10.20
N GLU A 101 -3.30 -15.71 -10.36
CA GLU A 101 -4.57 -16.24 -9.87
C GLU A 101 -4.68 -16.10 -8.35
N GLU A 102 -3.63 -16.42 -7.60
CA GLU A 102 -3.58 -16.21 -6.14
C GLU A 102 -3.81 -14.75 -5.73
N ILE A 103 -3.39 -13.79 -6.57
CA ILE A 103 -3.62 -12.37 -6.30
C ILE A 103 -5.10 -12.03 -6.50
N PHE A 104 -5.72 -12.53 -7.57
CA PHE A 104 -7.13 -12.28 -7.83
C PHE A 104 -8.05 -13.03 -6.87
N ASP A 105 -7.57 -14.02 -6.12
CA ASP A 105 -8.31 -14.66 -5.03
C ASP A 105 -8.37 -13.83 -3.74
N ASP A 106 -7.58 -12.76 -3.64
CA ASP A 106 -7.64 -11.82 -2.53
C ASP A 106 -9.04 -11.17 -2.46
N PRO A 107 -9.68 -11.07 -1.28
CA PRO A 107 -10.99 -10.47 -1.10
C PRO A 107 -11.13 -9.05 -1.66
N VAL A 108 -10.02 -8.32 -1.83
CA VAL A 108 -10.03 -6.98 -2.43
C VAL A 108 -10.58 -6.96 -3.86
N PHE A 109 -10.49 -8.07 -4.58
CA PHE A 109 -11.01 -8.20 -5.96
C PHE A 109 -12.44 -8.74 -6.03
N SER A 110 -13.12 -8.99 -4.90
CA SER A 110 -14.49 -9.54 -4.90
C SER A 110 -15.45 -8.65 -5.68
N ARG A 111 -15.46 -7.35 -5.37
CA ARG A 111 -16.29 -6.36 -6.04
C ARG A 111 -16.00 -6.28 -7.55
N LEU A 112 -14.74 -6.37 -7.96
CA LEU A 112 -14.36 -6.41 -9.37
C LEU A 112 -14.88 -7.68 -10.06
N LYS A 113 -14.81 -8.84 -9.40
CA LYS A 113 -15.35 -10.10 -9.94
C LYS A 113 -16.86 -10.00 -10.19
N ASP A 114 -17.57 -9.33 -9.29
CA ASP A 114 -19.03 -9.16 -9.39
C ASP A 114 -19.41 -8.13 -10.47
N GLU A 115 -18.74 -6.98 -10.51
CA GLU A 115 -19.07 -5.89 -11.44
C GLU A 115 -18.51 -6.09 -12.86
N VAL A 116 -17.36 -6.79 -13.00
CA VAL A 116 -16.68 -7.01 -14.28
C VAL A 116 -16.20 -8.47 -14.40
N PRO A 117 -17.09 -9.47 -14.53
CA PRO A 117 -16.71 -10.90 -14.47
C PRO A 117 -15.62 -11.34 -15.47
N LYS A 118 -15.54 -10.65 -16.61
CA LYS A 118 -14.60 -10.91 -17.70
C LYS A 118 -13.31 -10.05 -17.64
N PHE A 119 -13.01 -9.41 -16.51
CA PHE A 119 -11.86 -8.50 -16.38
C PHE A 119 -10.52 -9.14 -16.79
N ARG A 120 -10.37 -10.46 -16.61
CA ARG A 120 -9.13 -11.21 -16.91
C ARG A 120 -8.69 -11.09 -18.37
N HIS A 121 -9.61 -10.93 -19.32
CA HIS A 121 -9.25 -10.78 -20.74
C HIS A 121 -8.43 -9.52 -21.02
N LYS A 122 -8.45 -8.54 -20.12
CA LYS A 122 -7.66 -7.32 -20.23
C LYS A 122 -6.30 -7.43 -19.55
N VAL A 123 -5.97 -8.53 -18.88
CA VAL A 123 -4.75 -8.65 -18.10
C VAL A 123 -3.72 -9.48 -18.86
N VAL A 124 -2.56 -8.89 -19.11
CA VAL A 124 -1.40 -9.53 -19.73
C VAL A 124 -0.26 -9.59 -18.71
N VAL A 125 0.11 -10.79 -18.28
CA VAL A 125 1.19 -10.98 -17.31
C VAL A 125 2.51 -11.11 -18.04
N VAL A 126 3.47 -10.25 -17.70
CA VAL A 126 4.80 -10.24 -18.33
C VAL A 126 5.85 -10.60 -17.28
N PRO A 127 6.61 -11.70 -17.46
CA PRO A 127 7.72 -12.01 -16.59
C PRO A 127 8.79 -10.91 -16.68
N ALA A 128 9.18 -10.37 -15.53
CA ALA A 128 10.24 -9.37 -15.47
C ALA A 128 10.95 -9.38 -14.13
N ASP A 129 12.25 -9.08 -14.15
CA ASP A 129 13.04 -8.84 -12.96
C ASP A 129 13.70 -7.45 -13.06
N CYS A 130 13.23 -6.54 -12.22
CA CYS A 130 13.80 -5.20 -12.08
C CYS A 130 15.31 -5.22 -11.72
N GLU A 131 15.81 -6.32 -11.16
CA GLU A 131 17.21 -6.52 -10.82
C GLU A 131 18.06 -6.94 -12.04
N ALA A 132 17.44 -7.46 -13.09
CA ALA A 132 18.12 -7.92 -14.30
C ALA A 132 18.35 -6.79 -15.31
N ALA A 133 19.38 -6.98 -16.16
CA ALA A 133 19.60 -6.11 -17.32
C ALA A 133 18.36 -6.11 -18.23
N GLY A 134 17.97 -4.93 -18.72
CA GLY A 134 16.77 -4.80 -19.56
C GLY A 134 15.46 -5.23 -18.88
N LEU A 135 15.40 -5.20 -17.53
CA LEU A 135 14.28 -5.68 -16.71
C LEU A 135 14.01 -7.19 -16.86
N GLY A 136 14.96 -7.96 -17.39
CA GLY A 136 14.79 -9.40 -17.64
C GLY A 136 13.76 -9.74 -18.71
N LEU A 137 13.38 -8.76 -19.54
CA LEU A 137 12.41 -8.94 -20.62
C LEU A 137 13.01 -9.73 -21.79
N THR A 138 12.20 -10.57 -22.41
CA THR A 138 12.54 -11.14 -23.72
C THR A 138 12.47 -10.06 -24.79
N LEU A 139 13.10 -10.29 -25.96
CA LEU A 139 13.00 -9.36 -27.08
C LEU A 139 11.55 -9.17 -27.54
N THR A 140 10.76 -10.25 -27.55
CA THR A 140 9.34 -10.24 -27.92
C THR A 140 8.50 -9.43 -26.92
N ASP A 141 8.70 -9.63 -25.62
CA ASP A 141 7.99 -8.85 -24.60
C ASP A 141 8.37 -7.37 -24.67
N ARG A 142 9.66 -7.08 -24.82
CA ARG A 142 10.15 -5.71 -24.99
C ARG A 142 9.48 -5.04 -26.18
N GLN A 143 9.45 -5.70 -27.34
CA GLN A 143 8.82 -5.17 -28.55
C GLN A 143 7.32 -4.94 -28.33
N MET A 144 6.62 -5.91 -27.76
CA MET A 144 5.19 -5.78 -27.43
C MET A 144 4.92 -4.54 -26.56
N LEU A 145 5.72 -4.37 -25.49
CA LEU A 145 5.57 -3.23 -24.59
C LEU A 145 5.88 -1.90 -25.30
N THR A 146 6.94 -1.83 -26.11
CA THR A 146 7.31 -0.61 -26.85
C THR A 146 6.29 -0.19 -27.90
N GLU A 147 5.59 -1.14 -28.52
CA GLU A 147 4.59 -0.86 -29.57
C GLU A 147 3.22 -0.46 -29.01
N LYS A 148 2.85 -1.03 -27.85
CA LYS A 148 1.48 -0.96 -27.34
C LYS A 148 1.29 -0.02 -26.16
N VAL A 149 2.25 0.04 -25.22
CA VAL A 149 2.04 0.72 -23.93
C VAL A 149 1.91 2.23 -24.09
N ASN A 150 0.93 2.78 -23.40
CA ASN A 150 0.64 4.20 -23.30
C ASN A 150 1.04 4.78 -21.95
N ILE A 151 0.70 4.08 -20.87
CA ILE A 151 0.78 4.61 -19.50
C ILE A 151 1.61 3.66 -18.67
N ILE A 152 2.54 4.19 -17.87
CA ILE A 152 3.35 3.39 -16.95
C ILE A 152 3.11 3.85 -15.52
N PHE A 153 2.78 2.92 -14.62
CA PHE A 153 2.81 3.12 -13.18
C PHE A 153 3.96 2.32 -12.55
N HIS A 154 4.97 3.04 -12.07
CA HIS A 154 6.13 2.43 -11.42
C HIS A 154 5.99 2.39 -9.89
N SER A 155 5.36 1.34 -9.37
CA SER A 155 5.14 1.13 -7.92
C SER A 155 6.14 0.15 -7.28
N ALA A 156 6.86 -0.65 -8.07
CA ALA A 156 7.82 -1.61 -7.54
C ALA A 156 8.96 -0.90 -6.78
N ALA A 157 9.10 -1.20 -5.48
CA ALA A 157 10.15 -0.69 -4.62
C ALA A 157 10.37 -1.65 -3.43
N THR A 158 11.56 -1.63 -2.85
CA THR A 158 11.74 -2.11 -1.47
C THR A 158 11.41 -0.98 -0.51
N VAL A 159 10.48 -1.25 0.41
CA VAL A 159 9.97 -0.27 1.39
C VAL A 159 10.51 -0.52 2.80
N LYS A 160 11.45 -1.47 2.96
CA LYS A 160 12.06 -1.75 4.25
C LYS A 160 13.15 -0.73 4.55
N PHE A 161 13.07 -0.09 5.71
CA PHE A 161 14.02 0.94 6.12
C PHE A 161 15.42 0.36 6.40
N ASP A 162 15.53 -0.93 6.73
CA ASP A 162 16.77 -1.64 7.02
C ASP A 162 17.23 -2.58 5.89
N GLU A 163 16.71 -2.39 4.66
CA GLU A 163 17.17 -3.16 3.51
C GLU A 163 18.65 -2.88 3.21
N HIS A 164 19.37 -3.90 2.76
CA HIS A 164 20.77 -3.75 2.40
C HIS A 164 20.91 -2.78 1.21
N LEU A 165 21.86 -1.84 1.31
CA LEU A 165 22.02 -0.76 0.33
C LEU A 165 22.15 -1.27 -1.12
N ARG A 166 22.87 -2.37 -1.34
CA ARG A 166 23.00 -2.99 -2.67
C ARG A 166 21.64 -3.35 -3.27
N ALA A 167 20.78 -4.01 -2.50
CA ALA A 167 19.45 -4.40 -2.95
C ALA A 167 18.53 -3.19 -3.14
N ALA A 168 18.63 -2.20 -2.24
CA ALA A 168 17.86 -0.98 -2.31
C ALA A 168 18.21 -0.12 -3.53
N LEU A 169 19.50 0.03 -3.89
CA LEU A 169 19.90 0.77 -5.09
C LEU A 169 19.41 0.11 -6.38
N VAL A 170 19.52 -1.22 -6.47
CA VAL A 170 19.03 -1.95 -7.64
C VAL A 170 17.52 -1.75 -7.80
N THR A 171 16.75 -1.93 -6.72
CA THR A 171 15.29 -1.90 -6.79
C THR A 171 14.72 -0.48 -6.88
N ASN A 172 15.22 0.45 -6.06
CA ASN A 172 14.61 1.77 -5.91
C ASN A 172 15.20 2.83 -6.84
N VAL A 173 16.42 2.65 -7.35
CA VAL A 173 17.11 3.65 -8.20
C VAL A 173 17.31 3.14 -9.62
N ARG A 174 17.95 1.98 -9.78
CA ARG A 174 18.29 1.44 -11.12
C ARG A 174 17.06 0.97 -11.89
N ALA A 175 16.13 0.28 -11.23
CA ALA A 175 14.91 -0.17 -11.89
C ALA A 175 14.07 0.98 -12.49
N PRO A 176 13.82 2.11 -11.78
CA PRO A 176 13.21 3.27 -12.41
C PRO A 176 13.95 3.77 -13.64
N LEU A 177 15.29 3.81 -13.62
CA LEU A 177 16.09 4.25 -14.77
C LEU A 177 16.03 3.26 -15.95
N HIS A 178 16.04 1.95 -15.68
CA HIS A 178 15.83 0.95 -16.71
C HIS A 178 14.43 1.06 -17.33
N LEU A 179 13.41 1.32 -16.52
CA LEU A 179 12.04 1.52 -16.97
C LEU A 179 11.90 2.81 -17.78
N LEU A 180 12.56 3.90 -17.37
CA LEU A 180 12.63 5.13 -18.14
C LEU A 180 13.29 4.90 -19.52
N ARG A 181 14.36 4.12 -19.58
CA ARG A 181 15.00 3.72 -20.85
C ARG A 181 14.06 2.89 -21.74
N LEU A 182 13.30 1.96 -21.17
CA LEU A 182 12.28 1.24 -21.92
C LEU A 182 11.18 2.18 -22.43
N ALA A 183 10.74 3.12 -21.60
CA ALA A 183 9.70 4.08 -21.92
C ALA A 183 10.11 5.05 -23.05
N ARG A 184 11.40 5.38 -23.18
CA ARG A 184 11.92 6.17 -24.32
C ARG A 184 11.67 5.51 -25.66
N ASP A 185 11.68 4.19 -25.69
CA ASP A 185 11.48 3.41 -26.91
C ASP A 185 9.98 3.17 -27.19
N MET A 186 9.07 3.62 -26.31
CA MET A 186 7.63 3.44 -26.49
C MET A 186 7.07 4.47 -27.46
N LYS A 187 6.43 3.99 -28.53
CA LYS A 187 5.92 4.86 -29.61
C LYS A 187 4.67 5.66 -29.24
N LYS A 188 3.96 5.24 -28.19
CA LYS A 188 2.65 5.78 -27.79
C LYS A 188 2.62 6.25 -26.34
N LEU A 189 3.79 6.49 -25.74
CA LEU A 189 3.89 6.88 -24.34
C LEU A 189 3.16 8.21 -24.10
N ASP A 190 2.11 8.15 -23.29
CA ASP A 190 1.35 9.29 -22.82
C ASP A 190 1.92 9.81 -21.49
N VAL A 191 2.28 8.91 -20.56
CA VAL A 191 2.85 9.28 -19.25
C VAL A 191 3.55 8.11 -18.53
N LEU A 192 4.62 8.43 -17.80
CA LEU A 192 5.24 7.56 -16.79
C LEU A 192 5.06 8.19 -15.41
N MET A 193 4.34 7.52 -14.50
CA MET A 193 4.22 7.92 -13.11
C MET A 193 5.15 7.09 -12.23
N HIS A 194 6.12 7.76 -11.59
CA HIS A 194 7.01 7.14 -10.60
C HIS A 194 6.46 7.35 -9.19
N ILE A 195 6.22 6.27 -8.46
CA ILE A 195 5.79 6.35 -7.07
C ILE A 195 7.03 6.42 -6.17
N SER A 196 7.27 7.60 -5.62
CA SER A 196 8.26 7.87 -4.58
C SER A 196 7.61 7.83 -3.19
N THR A 197 7.95 8.75 -2.29
CA THR A 197 7.36 8.89 -0.96
C THR A 197 7.53 10.33 -0.46
N ALA A 198 6.55 10.84 0.30
CA ALA A 198 6.66 12.16 0.93
C ALA A 198 7.91 12.27 1.82
N TYR A 199 8.39 11.13 2.35
CA TYR A 199 9.56 11.05 3.23
C TYR A 199 10.90 10.95 2.47
N SER A 200 10.94 11.10 1.14
CA SER A 200 12.21 11.01 0.39
C SER A 200 13.20 12.07 0.90
N ASN A 201 12.71 13.22 1.32
CA ASN A 201 13.50 14.31 1.89
C ASN A 201 13.24 14.53 3.39
N SER A 202 12.93 13.45 4.14
CA SER A 202 12.55 13.52 5.56
C SER A 202 13.62 14.04 6.52
N HIS A 203 14.84 14.27 6.03
CA HIS A 203 15.92 14.90 6.80
C HIS A 203 15.72 16.41 6.95
N LEU A 204 14.86 17.01 6.12
CA LEU A 204 14.42 18.39 6.22
C LEU A 204 13.20 18.50 7.13
N SER A 205 13.02 19.67 7.75
CA SER A 205 11.83 19.99 8.55
C SER A 205 10.61 20.33 7.71
N GLU A 206 10.81 20.67 6.43
CA GLU A 206 9.76 21.06 5.49
C GLU A 206 10.03 20.45 4.11
N VAL A 207 9.00 19.83 3.53
CA VAL A 207 9.06 19.14 2.24
C VAL A 207 7.92 19.64 1.33
N GLU A 208 8.31 20.27 0.24
CA GLU A 208 7.45 20.84 -0.78
C GLU A 208 7.39 19.95 -2.03
N GLU A 209 6.50 20.28 -2.97
CA GLU A 209 6.36 19.63 -4.27
C GLU A 209 7.42 20.12 -5.28
N ARG A 210 8.69 20.01 -4.88
CA ARG A 210 9.88 20.31 -5.70
C ARG A 210 10.97 19.28 -5.50
N PHE A 211 11.96 19.29 -6.39
CA PHE A 211 13.15 18.48 -6.25
C PHE A 211 14.11 19.10 -5.24
N TYR A 212 14.81 18.23 -4.51
CA TYR A 212 15.82 18.60 -3.53
C TYR A 212 17.18 18.06 -3.95
N PRO A 213 18.28 18.75 -3.60
CA PRO A 213 19.63 18.25 -3.88
C PRO A 213 19.89 16.89 -3.24
N CYS A 214 20.54 16.00 -3.99
CA CYS A 214 21.12 14.76 -3.49
C CYS A 214 22.52 14.63 -4.08
N GLU A 215 23.55 14.80 -3.25
CA GLU A 215 24.94 14.87 -3.73
C GLU A 215 25.42 13.54 -4.30
N ALA A 216 24.92 12.42 -3.79
CA ALA A 216 25.31 11.09 -4.23
C ALA A 216 25.09 10.90 -5.73
N ASP A 217 26.12 10.47 -6.43
CA ASP A 217 26.06 10.06 -7.83
C ASP A 217 25.77 8.55 -7.93
N CYS A 218 24.74 8.17 -8.67
CA CYS A 218 24.32 6.77 -8.74
C CYS A 218 25.40 5.86 -9.33
N GLU A 219 26.14 6.30 -10.36
CA GLU A 219 27.14 5.47 -11.04
C GLU A 219 28.37 5.27 -10.15
N GLN A 220 28.88 6.34 -9.54
CA GLN A 220 30.00 6.28 -8.60
C GLN A 220 29.65 5.42 -7.37
N LEU A 221 28.45 5.60 -6.83
CA LEU A 221 27.96 4.82 -5.69
C LEU A 221 27.88 3.32 -6.04
N GLN A 222 27.39 2.99 -7.24
CA GLN A 222 27.33 1.61 -7.72
C GLN A 222 28.74 1.01 -7.87
N GLN A 223 29.67 1.72 -8.53
CA GLN A 223 31.05 1.27 -8.71
C GLN A 223 31.76 1.03 -7.37
N MET A 224 31.48 1.86 -6.37
CA MET A 224 32.01 1.68 -5.02
C MET A 224 31.42 0.42 -4.37
N ILE A 225 30.10 0.26 -4.40
CA ILE A 225 29.40 -0.87 -3.77
C ILE A 225 29.76 -2.22 -4.41
N ASP A 226 29.98 -2.26 -5.72
CA ASP A 226 30.39 -3.49 -6.42
C ASP A 226 31.79 -3.99 -6.02
N LYS A 227 32.65 -3.11 -5.49
CA LYS A 227 34.01 -3.45 -5.03
C LYS A 227 34.08 -3.77 -3.54
N LEU A 228 33.02 -3.51 -2.78
CA LEU A 228 33.01 -3.67 -1.32
C LEU A 228 32.22 -4.91 -0.90
N SER A 229 32.70 -5.57 0.16
CA SER A 229 31.91 -6.58 0.88
C SER A 229 30.75 -5.95 1.64
N ASP A 230 29.70 -6.74 1.92
CA ASP A 230 28.53 -6.26 2.67
C ASP A 230 28.90 -5.72 4.06
N SER A 231 29.92 -6.28 4.71
CA SER A 231 30.42 -5.75 6.00
C SER A 231 31.04 -4.36 5.85
N GLN A 232 31.81 -4.12 4.78
CA GLN A 232 32.40 -2.81 4.52
C GLN A 232 31.31 -1.78 4.18
N ILE A 233 30.31 -2.17 3.38
CA ILE A 233 29.16 -1.31 3.05
C ILE A 233 28.42 -0.90 4.32
N ASN A 234 28.12 -1.84 5.22
CA ASN A 234 27.43 -1.55 6.47
C ASN A 234 28.22 -0.60 7.37
N ASN A 235 29.56 -0.71 7.40
CA ASN A 235 30.42 0.19 8.16
C ASN A 235 30.44 1.62 7.56
N MET A 236 30.34 1.73 6.24
CA MET A 236 30.31 3.02 5.54
C MET A 236 28.91 3.63 5.41
N LEU A 237 27.86 2.85 5.69
CA LEU A 237 26.47 3.22 5.46
C LEU A 237 26.10 4.59 6.05
N PRO A 238 26.46 4.95 7.29
CA PRO A 238 26.14 6.29 7.81
C PRO A 238 26.74 7.43 6.98
N LYS A 239 27.94 7.25 6.44
CA LYS A 239 28.59 8.26 5.59
C LYS A 239 27.94 8.33 4.21
N ILE A 240 27.51 7.18 3.66
CA ILE A 240 26.81 7.11 2.37
C ILE A 240 25.43 7.76 2.46
N LEU A 241 24.68 7.46 3.53
CA LEU A 241 23.35 8.01 3.75
C LEU A 241 23.40 9.50 4.06
N GLY A 242 24.51 10.04 4.59
CA GLY A 242 24.62 11.44 4.95
C GLY A 242 23.49 11.87 5.91
N PRO A 243 22.66 12.87 5.55
CA PRO A 243 21.59 13.34 6.41
C PRO A 243 20.35 12.43 6.45
N TRP A 244 20.21 11.49 5.51
CA TRP A 244 19.02 10.64 5.44
C TRP A 244 18.99 9.63 6.59
N PRO A 245 17.82 9.42 7.23
CA PRO A 245 17.72 8.57 8.42
C PRO A 245 17.87 7.07 8.11
N ASN A 246 17.64 6.66 6.87
CA ASN A 246 17.66 5.27 6.48
C ASN A 246 17.85 5.09 4.97
N THR A 247 18.11 3.85 4.57
CA THR A 247 18.37 3.45 3.17
C THR A 247 17.16 3.69 2.26
N TYR A 248 15.94 3.54 2.78
CA TYR A 248 14.72 3.71 1.99
C TYR A 248 14.53 5.17 1.55
N THR A 249 14.58 6.12 2.47
CA THR A 249 14.39 7.55 2.14
C THR A 249 15.52 8.07 1.27
N PHE A 250 16.77 7.66 1.54
CA PHE A 250 17.93 7.99 0.71
C PHE A 250 17.77 7.49 -0.73
N THR A 251 17.45 6.21 -0.93
CA THR A 251 17.32 5.65 -2.28
C THR A 251 16.12 6.22 -3.05
N LYS A 252 15.04 6.60 -2.37
CA LYS A 252 13.93 7.33 -3.00
C LYS A 252 14.33 8.74 -3.45
N ALA A 253 15.07 9.49 -2.63
CA ALA A 253 15.60 10.80 -3.05
C ALA A 253 16.59 10.69 -4.21
N LEU A 254 17.48 9.69 -4.17
CA LEU A 254 18.42 9.43 -5.27
C LEU A 254 17.67 9.07 -6.56
N ALA A 255 16.65 8.22 -6.50
CA ALA A 255 15.83 7.87 -7.66
C ALA A 255 15.16 9.09 -8.29
N GLU A 256 14.59 9.98 -7.47
CA GLU A 256 14.00 11.23 -7.95
C GLU A 256 15.02 12.13 -8.66
N LYS A 257 16.22 12.28 -8.09
CA LYS A 257 17.32 13.02 -8.74
C LYS A 257 17.65 12.42 -10.10
N GLU A 258 17.91 11.12 -10.15
CA GLU A 258 18.36 10.45 -11.38
C GLU A 258 17.26 10.49 -12.45
N LEU A 259 15.99 10.32 -12.08
CA LEU A 259 14.86 10.46 -13.00
C LEU A 259 14.73 11.89 -13.52
N ARG A 260 14.91 12.91 -12.67
CA ARG A 260 14.89 14.32 -13.10
C ARG A 260 15.97 14.61 -14.14
N LEU A 261 17.19 14.17 -13.89
CA LEU A 261 18.32 14.35 -14.82
C LEU A 261 18.11 13.58 -16.12
N ALA A 262 17.54 12.38 -16.04
CA ALA A 262 17.31 11.52 -17.19
C ALA A 262 15.96 11.79 -17.90
N ALA A 263 15.05 12.60 -17.38
CA ALA A 263 13.71 12.76 -17.94
C ALA A 263 13.75 13.24 -19.40
N GLY A 264 14.63 14.19 -19.73
CA GLY A 264 14.89 14.62 -21.11
C GLY A 264 13.64 15.05 -21.88
N GLY A 265 12.68 15.70 -21.21
CA GLY A 265 11.42 16.14 -21.82
C GLY A 265 10.33 15.06 -21.94
N MET A 266 10.57 13.83 -21.47
CA MET A 266 9.53 12.80 -21.44
C MET A 266 8.38 13.17 -20.48
N PRO A 267 7.14 12.72 -20.75
CA PRO A 267 6.01 12.95 -19.85
C PRO A 267 6.12 12.10 -18.60
N ILE A 268 6.83 12.58 -17.59
CA ILE A 268 7.05 11.90 -16.31
C ILE A 268 6.49 12.71 -15.15
N GLY A 269 5.83 12.04 -14.21
CA GLY A 269 5.37 12.60 -12.96
C GLY A 269 5.95 11.86 -11.75
N ILE A 270 6.23 12.58 -10.67
CA ILE A 270 6.67 12.02 -9.39
C ILE A 270 5.51 12.08 -8.41
N PHE A 271 5.10 10.93 -7.89
CA PHE A 271 4.00 10.84 -6.94
C PHE A 271 4.54 10.40 -5.58
N ARG A 272 4.39 11.23 -4.54
CA ARG A 272 4.96 11.06 -3.20
C ARG A 272 3.85 10.85 -2.16
N PRO A 273 3.37 9.61 -1.95
CA PRO A 273 2.44 9.33 -0.87
C PRO A 273 3.14 9.35 0.49
N ALA A 274 2.38 9.73 1.51
CA ALA A 274 2.74 9.58 2.92
C ALA A 274 2.61 8.11 3.37
N ILE A 275 2.38 7.85 4.66
CA ILE A 275 2.27 6.48 5.18
C ILE A 275 0.94 5.88 4.74
N VAL A 276 0.98 5.01 3.75
CA VAL A 276 -0.21 4.35 3.20
C VAL A 276 -0.71 3.26 4.15
N ILE A 277 -1.99 3.34 4.52
CA ILE A 277 -2.69 2.39 5.39
C ILE A 277 -3.97 1.87 4.71
N SER A 278 -4.86 1.19 5.44
CA SER A 278 -6.00 0.47 4.86
C SER A 278 -6.89 1.36 3.99
N THR A 279 -7.68 0.73 3.13
CA THR A 279 -8.71 1.42 2.36
C THR A 279 -9.68 2.15 3.29
N ALA A 280 -10.12 3.34 2.89
CA ALA A 280 -11.15 4.10 3.59
C ALA A 280 -12.55 3.70 3.16
N LYS A 281 -12.74 3.34 1.89
CA LYS A 281 -14.06 3.02 1.32
C LYS A 281 -14.01 1.89 0.30
N GLU A 282 -13.16 1.98 -0.71
CA GLU A 282 -13.20 1.08 -1.87
C GLU A 282 -11.91 0.26 -2.03
N PRO A 283 -11.95 -0.88 -2.72
CA PRO A 283 -13.16 -1.63 -3.10
C PRO A 283 -13.80 -2.38 -1.92
N LEU A 284 -13.04 -2.54 -0.83
CA LEU A 284 -13.45 -3.23 0.38
C LEU A 284 -12.96 -2.41 1.57
N LYS A 285 -13.87 -1.91 2.42
CA LYS A 285 -13.55 -1.02 3.55
C LYS A 285 -12.62 -1.69 4.56
N GLY A 286 -11.60 -0.96 5.03
CA GLY A 286 -10.63 -1.47 6.02
C GLY A 286 -9.69 -2.55 5.49
N TRP A 287 -9.62 -2.79 4.18
CA TRP A 287 -8.73 -3.79 3.61
C TRP A 287 -7.25 -3.37 3.68
N LEU A 288 -6.41 -4.33 4.08
CA LEU A 288 -4.96 -4.23 4.10
C LEU A 288 -4.31 -5.62 4.12
N ASP A 289 -3.09 -5.73 3.60
CA ASP A 289 -2.40 -7.03 3.45
C ASP A 289 -0.97 -7.05 4.04
N ASN A 290 -0.57 -6.00 4.75
CA ASN A 290 0.75 -5.89 5.36
C ASN A 290 0.69 -5.20 6.75
N MET A 291 1.76 -5.39 7.52
CA MET A 291 1.94 -4.85 8.87
C MET A 291 3.01 -3.75 8.93
N TYR A 292 3.19 -2.98 7.85
CA TYR A 292 4.24 -1.97 7.80
C TYR A 292 3.88 -0.74 8.64
N GLY A 293 4.92 -0.08 9.18
CA GLY A 293 4.79 1.18 9.93
C GLY A 293 3.79 1.11 11.08
N PRO A 294 2.80 2.03 11.15
CA PRO A 294 1.87 2.12 12.27
C PRO A 294 0.95 0.89 12.41
N THR A 295 0.67 0.16 11.32
CA THR A 295 -0.11 -1.09 11.40
C THR A 295 0.61 -2.14 12.24
N GLY A 296 1.94 -2.26 12.12
CA GLY A 296 2.72 -3.18 12.97
C GLY A 296 2.69 -2.78 14.45
N VAL A 297 2.67 -1.47 14.74
CA VAL A 297 2.51 -0.95 16.11
C VAL A 297 1.11 -1.28 16.65
N ALA A 298 0.06 -1.05 15.86
CA ALA A 298 -1.31 -1.38 16.22
C ALA A 298 -1.46 -2.88 16.52
N VAL A 299 -0.95 -3.76 15.65
CA VAL A 299 -0.95 -5.22 15.84
C VAL A 299 -0.19 -5.62 17.10
N GLY A 300 1.05 -5.12 17.27
CA GLY A 300 1.87 -5.45 18.44
C GLY A 300 1.21 -5.01 19.74
N SER A 301 0.53 -3.86 19.73
CA SER A 301 -0.15 -3.30 20.90
C SER A 301 -1.46 -4.04 21.21
N ALA A 302 -2.27 -4.30 20.19
CA ALA A 302 -3.55 -5.01 20.28
C ALA A 302 -3.39 -6.45 20.76
N THR A 303 -2.28 -7.10 20.40
CA THR A 303 -1.94 -8.45 20.90
C THR A 303 -1.30 -8.43 22.30
N GLY A 304 -0.98 -7.25 22.84
CA GLY A 304 -0.37 -7.06 24.16
C GLY A 304 1.13 -7.32 24.19
N ILE A 305 1.78 -7.53 23.05
CA ILE A 305 3.21 -7.84 22.97
C ILE A 305 4.05 -6.56 23.02
N LEU A 306 3.68 -5.54 22.25
CA LEU A 306 4.29 -4.20 22.30
C LEU A 306 3.60 -3.38 23.39
N ARG A 307 4.34 -3.03 24.43
CA ARG A 307 3.81 -2.35 25.62
C ARG A 307 4.40 -0.96 25.82
N THR A 308 5.49 -0.64 25.16
CA THR A 308 6.05 0.72 25.14
C THR A 308 6.76 1.02 23.84
N MET A 309 6.77 2.29 23.43
CA MET A 309 7.50 2.76 22.27
C MET A 309 7.93 4.22 22.45
N GLN A 310 9.12 4.56 21.95
CA GLN A 310 9.54 5.95 21.87
C GLN A 310 8.79 6.66 20.74
N CYS A 311 7.93 7.61 21.11
CA CYS A 311 7.06 8.35 20.20
C CYS A 311 6.61 9.63 20.91
N ASP A 312 6.64 10.74 20.18
CA ASP A 312 6.02 11.99 20.60
C ASP A 312 4.58 12.00 20.11
N GLU A 313 3.64 11.97 21.06
CA GLU A 313 2.20 11.93 20.79
C GLU A 313 1.71 13.17 20.04
N LEU A 314 2.45 14.28 20.08
CA LEU A 314 2.07 15.53 19.41
C LEU A 314 2.51 15.60 17.95
N VAL A 315 3.41 14.71 17.52
CA VAL A 315 3.92 14.68 16.15
C VAL A 315 2.85 14.13 15.20
N SER A 316 2.74 14.75 14.03
CA SER A 316 1.85 14.31 12.95
C SER A 316 2.22 12.90 12.48
N ALA A 317 1.22 12.02 12.37
CA ALA A 317 1.42 10.67 11.89
C ALA A 317 1.56 10.59 10.36
N ASP A 318 0.90 11.51 9.65
CA ASP A 318 0.84 11.58 8.19
C ASP A 318 0.52 10.25 7.50
N ILE A 319 -0.66 9.74 7.83
CA ILE A 319 -1.21 8.49 7.31
C ILE A 319 -2.29 8.78 6.25
N VAL A 320 -2.35 7.96 5.21
CA VAL A 320 -3.27 8.15 4.08
C VAL A 320 -3.91 6.82 3.64
N PRO A 321 -5.21 6.78 3.29
CA PRO A 321 -5.85 5.56 2.79
C PRO A 321 -5.35 5.16 1.39
N VAL A 322 -5.10 3.86 1.18
CA VAL A 322 -4.56 3.34 -0.09
C VAL A 322 -5.46 3.58 -1.31
N ASP A 323 -6.77 3.57 -1.13
CA ASP A 323 -7.75 3.83 -2.19
C ASP A 323 -7.73 5.28 -2.65
N SER A 324 -7.67 6.22 -1.70
CA SER A 324 -7.53 7.65 -2.02
C SER A 324 -6.19 7.95 -2.70
N VAL A 325 -5.11 7.27 -2.28
CA VAL A 325 -3.78 7.35 -2.92
C VAL A 325 -3.86 6.90 -4.39
N VAL A 326 -4.52 5.78 -4.69
CA VAL A 326 -4.70 5.28 -6.05
C VAL A 326 -5.55 6.23 -6.90
N ASN A 327 -6.64 6.75 -6.34
CA ASN A 327 -7.50 7.71 -7.02
C ASN A 327 -6.71 8.97 -7.42
N CYS A 328 -5.95 9.55 -6.49
CA CYS A 328 -5.10 10.69 -6.79
C CYS A 328 -4.02 10.37 -7.83
N LEU A 329 -3.38 9.20 -7.73
CA LEU A 329 -2.35 8.76 -8.67
C LEU A 329 -2.89 8.66 -10.11
N MET A 330 -4.08 8.10 -10.28
CA MET A 330 -4.72 7.96 -11.59
C MET A 330 -5.09 9.31 -12.19
N VAL A 331 -5.60 10.24 -11.38
CA VAL A 331 -5.95 11.59 -11.81
C VAL A 331 -4.69 12.42 -12.11
N ALA A 332 -3.64 12.27 -11.30
CA ALA A 332 -2.34 12.90 -11.51
C ALA A 332 -1.70 12.45 -12.83
N ALA A 333 -1.84 11.18 -13.23
CA ALA A 333 -1.35 10.69 -14.52
C ALA A 333 -1.98 11.44 -15.71
N CYS A 334 -3.30 11.67 -15.67
CA CYS A 334 -4.01 12.46 -16.69
C CYS A 334 -3.51 13.92 -16.70
N SER A 335 -3.39 14.53 -15.51
CA SER A 335 -2.90 15.91 -15.39
C SER A 335 -1.47 16.10 -15.91
N VAL A 336 -0.57 15.16 -15.61
CA VAL A 336 0.80 15.19 -16.14
C VAL A 336 0.77 15.05 -17.66
N HIS A 337 0.04 14.09 -18.20
CA HIS A 337 -0.09 13.94 -19.65
C HIS A 337 -0.56 15.24 -20.33
N ASN A 338 -1.61 15.88 -19.79
CA ASN A 338 -2.16 17.12 -20.33
C ASN A 338 -1.13 18.26 -20.26
N ALA A 339 -0.40 18.41 -19.15
CA ALA A 339 0.63 19.44 -18.99
C ALA A 339 1.76 19.32 -20.03
N TYR A 340 2.12 18.09 -20.43
CA TYR A 340 3.13 17.86 -21.48
C TYR A 340 2.61 18.04 -22.92
N LYS A 341 1.28 18.15 -23.11
CA LYS A 341 0.65 18.48 -24.39
C LYS A 341 0.45 19.98 -24.61
N GLU A 342 0.61 20.79 -23.57
CA GLU A 342 0.53 22.25 -23.67
C GLU A 342 1.73 22.82 -24.45
N ASN A 343 1.59 24.04 -24.99
CA ASN A 343 2.65 24.70 -25.77
C ASN A 343 3.96 24.91 -24.99
N SER A 344 3.88 24.94 -23.66
CA SER A 344 5.00 25.13 -22.74
C SER A 344 5.06 23.96 -21.76
N PRO A 345 5.60 22.79 -22.17
CA PRO A 345 5.69 21.65 -21.28
C PRO A 345 6.56 21.97 -20.06
N PRO A 346 6.32 21.31 -18.92
CA PRO A 346 7.05 21.61 -17.69
C PRO A 346 8.54 21.29 -17.83
N LEU A 347 9.39 22.21 -17.37
CA LEU A 347 10.85 22.07 -17.41
C LEU A 347 11.36 20.91 -16.56
N GLU A 348 10.68 20.66 -15.43
CA GLU A 348 10.96 19.54 -14.53
C GLU A 348 9.70 18.69 -14.33
N PRO A 349 9.85 17.38 -14.07
CA PRO A 349 8.72 16.50 -13.80
C PRO A 349 7.81 17.05 -12.68
N PRO A 350 6.48 17.16 -12.88
CA PRO A 350 5.57 17.57 -11.83
C PRO A 350 5.60 16.60 -10.63
N ILE A 351 5.52 17.16 -9.42
CA ILE A 351 5.55 16.40 -8.17
C ILE A 351 4.24 16.58 -7.42
N PHE A 352 3.68 15.49 -6.90
CA PHE A 352 2.46 15.47 -6.10
C PHE A 352 2.75 14.86 -4.73
N ASN A 353 2.64 15.64 -3.66
CA ASN A 353 2.71 15.15 -2.29
C ASN A 353 1.31 14.76 -1.80
N TYR A 354 1.06 13.48 -1.59
CA TYR A 354 -0.22 13.00 -1.06
C TYR A 354 -0.12 12.73 0.44
N VAL A 355 -0.50 13.72 1.25
CA VAL A 355 -0.30 13.80 2.70
C VAL A 355 -1.60 14.17 3.41
N SER A 356 -1.70 13.89 4.71
CA SER A 356 -2.90 14.19 5.50
C SER A 356 -2.79 15.50 6.28
N SER A 357 -1.58 15.90 6.70
CA SER A 357 -1.35 16.97 7.66
C SER A 357 -1.82 18.35 7.22
N VAL A 358 -1.94 18.58 5.90
CA VAL A 358 -2.38 19.88 5.34
C VAL A 358 -3.90 20.06 5.42
N GLU A 359 -4.69 19.02 5.18
CA GLU A 359 -6.16 19.11 5.11
C GLU A 359 -6.86 18.45 6.31
N LYS A 360 -6.31 17.33 6.81
CA LYS A 360 -6.89 16.54 7.90
C LYS A 360 -5.81 15.91 8.77
N ARG A 361 -5.11 16.75 9.52
CA ARG A 361 -4.05 16.33 10.43
C ARG A 361 -4.55 15.29 11.45
N ILE A 362 -3.70 14.29 11.70
CA ILE A 362 -3.81 13.36 12.82
C ILE A 362 -2.43 13.16 13.44
N THR A 363 -2.39 13.21 14.76
CA THR A 363 -1.20 12.97 15.58
C THR A 363 -1.04 11.50 15.97
N TRP A 364 0.15 11.09 16.41
CA TRP A 364 0.35 9.76 16.96
C TRP A 364 -0.48 9.49 18.22
N GLY A 365 -0.70 10.51 19.06
CA GLY A 365 -1.59 10.41 20.23
C GLY A 365 -3.04 10.13 19.84
N GLU A 366 -3.56 10.88 18.85
CA GLU A 366 -4.93 10.67 18.32
C GLU A 366 -5.07 9.32 17.62
N PHE A 367 -4.06 8.90 16.84
CA PHE A 367 -4.04 7.56 16.25
C PHE A 367 -4.21 6.49 17.33
N VAL A 368 -3.43 6.55 18.41
CA VAL A 368 -3.54 5.57 19.50
C VAL A 368 -4.88 5.69 20.22
N SER A 369 -5.36 6.89 20.52
CA SER A 369 -6.61 7.08 21.27
C SER A 369 -7.83 6.57 20.50
N LEU A 370 -7.93 6.89 19.19
CA LEU A 370 -9.03 6.43 18.34
C LEU A 370 -9.03 4.90 18.18
N ASN A 371 -7.86 4.29 17.97
CA ASN A 371 -7.78 2.82 17.95
C ASN A 371 -8.17 2.20 19.31
N MET A 372 -7.74 2.80 20.42
CA MET A 372 -8.07 2.31 21.77
C MET A 372 -9.56 2.39 22.09
N GLN A 373 -10.30 3.32 21.49
CA GLN A 373 -11.77 3.39 21.64
C GLN A 373 -12.46 2.16 21.05
N TRP A 374 -11.94 1.59 19.95
CA TRP A 374 -12.60 0.50 19.23
C TRP A 374 -12.11 -0.90 19.60
N ILE A 375 -10.97 -1.04 20.29
CA ILE A 375 -10.34 -2.34 20.56
C ILE A 375 -11.20 -3.33 21.35
N HIS A 376 -12.11 -2.85 22.19
CA HIS A 376 -12.99 -3.72 23.00
C HIS A 376 -14.17 -4.28 22.17
N TYR A 377 -14.51 -3.63 21.05
CA TYR A 377 -15.46 -4.17 20.08
C TYR A 377 -14.82 -5.21 19.16
N TYR A 378 -13.56 -4.99 18.78
CA TYR A 378 -12.77 -5.87 17.89
C TYR A 378 -11.47 -6.37 18.57
N PRO A 379 -11.54 -7.06 19.72
CA PRO A 379 -10.35 -7.62 20.36
C PRO A 379 -9.79 -8.76 19.51
N PHE A 380 -8.52 -9.11 19.70
CA PHE A 380 -7.83 -10.13 18.90
C PHE A 380 -7.87 -11.50 19.59
N SER A 381 -8.19 -12.56 18.86
CA SER A 381 -8.24 -13.91 19.43
C SER A 381 -6.85 -14.34 19.91
N ASP A 382 -5.80 -13.94 19.20
CA ASP A 382 -4.40 -14.24 19.52
C ASP A 382 -3.76 -13.31 20.56
N ALA A 383 -4.51 -12.36 21.15
CA ALA A 383 -3.96 -11.50 22.19
C ALA A 383 -3.43 -12.31 23.38
N VAL A 384 -2.17 -12.06 23.77
CA VAL A 384 -1.51 -12.77 24.88
C VAL A 384 -1.53 -11.99 26.18
N TRP A 385 -1.75 -10.67 26.08
CA TRP A 385 -1.84 -9.78 27.22
C TRP A 385 -2.82 -8.64 26.95
N PHE A 386 -3.29 -7.97 28.00
CA PHE A 386 -4.16 -6.81 27.85
C PHE A 386 -3.39 -5.64 27.21
N ILE A 387 -4.03 -4.94 26.27
CA ILE A 387 -3.45 -3.78 25.61
C ILE A 387 -3.04 -2.71 26.63
N SER A 388 -1.76 -2.33 26.63
CA SER A 388 -1.22 -1.40 27.62
C SER A 388 -0.06 -0.57 27.05
N LEU A 389 -0.16 -0.16 25.79
CA LEU A 389 0.86 0.61 25.10
C LEU A 389 1.11 1.95 25.83
N ARG A 390 2.38 2.23 26.13
CA ARG A 390 2.85 3.51 26.66
C ARG A 390 3.77 4.19 25.67
N LEU A 391 3.33 5.32 25.12
CA LEU A 391 4.17 6.19 24.32
C LEU A 391 4.98 7.11 25.23
N THR A 392 6.20 7.41 24.82
CA THR A 392 7.03 8.40 25.52
C THR A 392 8.02 9.04 24.55
N LYS A 393 8.17 10.37 24.64
CA LYS A 393 9.19 11.11 23.90
C LYS A 393 10.62 10.82 24.37
N SER A 394 10.80 10.42 25.63
CA SER A 394 12.13 10.19 26.21
C SER A 394 12.67 8.80 25.90
N ALA A 395 13.80 8.75 25.20
CA ALA A 395 14.52 7.50 24.95
C ALA A 395 14.93 6.78 26.25
N LEU A 396 15.28 7.53 27.30
CA LEU A 396 15.67 6.97 28.59
C LEU A 396 14.47 6.31 29.28
N VAL A 397 13.34 7.00 29.34
CA VAL A 397 12.10 6.46 29.93
C VAL A 397 11.63 5.25 29.14
N ASN A 398 11.70 5.28 27.80
CA ASN A 398 11.38 4.13 26.96
C ASN A 398 12.28 2.92 27.27
N LYS A 399 13.60 3.12 27.47
CA LYS A 399 14.51 2.03 27.87
C LYS A 399 14.15 1.43 29.22
N VAL A 400 13.78 2.25 30.20
CA VAL A 400 13.28 1.78 31.51
C VAL A 400 12.02 0.95 31.33
N TYR A 401 11.03 1.44 30.57
CA TYR A 401 9.82 0.68 30.28
C TYR A 401 10.11 -0.61 29.50
N MET A 402 11.01 -0.62 28.53
CA MET A 402 11.37 -1.85 27.81
C MET A 402 11.98 -2.88 28.76
N PHE A 403 12.79 -2.47 29.73
CA PHE A 403 13.34 -3.39 30.72
C PHE A 403 12.24 -4.06 31.55
N PHE A 404 11.32 -3.27 32.13
CA PHE A 404 10.27 -3.78 33.01
C PHE A 404 9.09 -4.44 32.29
N LEU A 405 8.68 -3.91 31.14
CA LEU A 405 7.47 -4.34 30.44
C LEU A 405 7.74 -5.36 29.33
N HIS A 406 8.97 -5.44 28.82
CA HIS A 406 9.35 -6.39 27.76
C HIS A 406 10.35 -7.43 28.27
N LEU A 407 11.54 -7.01 28.74
CA LEU A 407 12.65 -7.93 28.99
C LEU A 407 12.47 -8.81 30.23
N ILE A 408 12.07 -8.25 31.38
CA ILE A 408 11.80 -9.05 32.59
C ILE A 408 10.70 -10.08 32.33
N PRO A 409 9.50 -9.73 31.82
CA PRO A 409 8.46 -10.71 31.53
C PRO A 409 8.92 -11.78 30.54
N ALA A 410 9.67 -11.39 29.50
CA ALA A 410 10.19 -12.34 28.52
C ALA A 410 11.18 -13.35 29.14
N ALA A 411 12.08 -12.89 30.00
CA ALA A 411 13.03 -13.74 30.69
C ALA A 411 12.33 -14.72 31.65
N LEU A 412 11.28 -14.27 32.36
CA LEU A 412 10.47 -15.13 33.21
C LEU A 412 9.73 -16.21 32.41
N VAL A 413 9.10 -15.82 31.29
CA VAL A 413 8.40 -16.77 30.40
C VAL A 413 9.37 -17.77 29.78
N ASP A 414 10.53 -17.31 29.29
CA ASP A 414 11.54 -18.18 28.70
C ASP A 414 12.19 -19.09 29.75
N GLY A 415 12.42 -18.60 30.98
CA GLY A 415 12.90 -19.39 32.10
C GLY A 415 11.93 -20.51 32.47
N LEU A 416 10.63 -20.19 32.61
CA LEU A 416 9.59 -21.18 32.83
C LEU A 416 9.51 -22.20 31.69
N ALA A 417 9.62 -21.74 30.44
CA ALA A 417 9.64 -22.64 29.28
C ALA A 417 10.79 -23.65 29.39
N ILE A 418 12.00 -23.20 29.75
CA ILE A 418 13.16 -24.07 29.96
C ILE A 418 12.90 -25.09 31.09
N CYS A 419 12.36 -24.64 32.23
CA CYS A 419 12.01 -25.53 33.35
C CYS A 419 10.97 -26.60 32.95
N LEU A 420 10.09 -26.29 32.00
CA LEU A 420 9.08 -27.20 31.45
C LEU A 420 9.58 -28.01 30.23
N GLY A 421 10.88 -27.99 29.92
CA GLY A 421 11.45 -28.69 28.77
C GLY A 421 11.07 -28.11 27.40
N LYS A 422 10.55 -26.88 27.36
CA LYS A 422 10.14 -26.16 26.15
C LYS A 422 11.25 -25.21 25.67
N LYS A 423 11.26 -24.92 24.37
CA LYS A 423 12.24 -23.99 23.77
C LYS A 423 11.89 -22.53 24.10
N PRO A 424 12.83 -21.72 24.62
CA PRO A 424 12.62 -20.29 24.86
C PRO A 424 12.50 -19.51 23.54
N LYS A 425 11.59 -18.53 23.49
CA LYS A 425 11.26 -17.75 22.29
C LYS A 425 11.05 -16.26 22.55
N MET A 426 10.59 -15.85 23.74
CA MET A 426 10.11 -14.50 24.00
C MET A 426 11.20 -13.45 23.89
N LEU A 427 12.42 -13.72 24.37
CA LEU A 427 13.54 -12.79 24.20
C LEU A 427 13.89 -12.59 22.71
N LYS A 428 13.76 -13.63 21.88
CA LYS A 428 13.95 -13.52 20.42
C LYS A 428 12.86 -12.69 19.77
N VAL A 429 11.61 -12.82 20.23
CA VAL A 429 10.49 -11.98 19.78
C VAL A 429 10.76 -10.51 20.11
N TYR A 430 11.16 -10.20 21.35
CA TYR A 430 11.43 -8.81 21.73
C TYR A 430 12.63 -8.18 21.02
N ARG A 431 13.67 -8.94 20.67
CA ARG A 431 14.75 -8.42 19.80
C ARG A 431 14.21 -7.90 18.46
N LYS A 432 13.25 -8.62 17.85
CA LYS A 432 12.61 -8.18 16.60
C LYS A 432 11.74 -6.94 16.82
N ILE A 433 10.97 -6.92 17.92
CA ILE A 433 10.11 -5.79 18.26
C ILE A 433 10.93 -4.52 18.54
N HIS A 434 12.00 -4.62 19.33
CA HIS A 434 12.86 -3.46 19.62
C HIS A 434 13.53 -2.95 18.35
N LYS A 435 14.02 -3.84 17.48
CA LYS A 435 14.54 -3.44 16.15
C LYS A 435 13.48 -2.68 15.33
N PHE A 436 12.27 -3.23 15.24
CA PHE A 436 11.14 -2.60 14.56
C PHE A 436 10.81 -1.22 15.15
N SER A 437 10.69 -1.09 16.47
CA SER A 437 10.40 0.19 17.14
C SER A 437 11.49 1.22 16.94
N THR A 438 12.78 0.84 17.01
CA THR A 438 13.92 1.75 16.78
C THR A 438 13.91 2.33 15.37
N VAL A 439 13.58 1.51 14.37
CA VAL A 439 13.52 1.94 12.97
C VAL A 439 12.42 2.99 12.74
N LEU A 440 11.34 2.98 13.53
CA LEU A 440 10.25 3.95 13.44
C LEU A 440 10.48 5.23 14.25
N THR A 441 11.33 5.20 15.28
CA THR A 441 11.53 6.32 16.22
C THR A 441 11.80 7.65 15.52
N TYR A 442 12.58 7.66 14.44
CA TYR A 442 12.88 8.88 13.68
C TYR A 442 11.61 9.64 13.26
N PHE A 443 10.64 8.93 12.68
CA PHE A 443 9.38 9.50 12.19
C PHE A 443 8.34 9.70 13.30
N CYS A 444 8.48 8.97 14.41
CA CYS A 444 7.59 9.09 15.56
C CYS A 444 7.97 10.24 16.51
N THR A 445 9.13 10.87 16.36
CA THR A 445 9.61 11.94 17.27
C THR A 445 10.02 13.22 16.54
N ARG A 446 9.81 13.31 15.23
CA ARG A 446 10.17 14.50 14.43
C ARG A 446 9.00 14.93 13.57
N GLU A 447 8.59 16.17 13.75
CA GLU A 447 7.60 16.81 12.89
C GLU A 447 8.23 17.15 11.54
N ILE A 448 7.55 16.79 10.45
CA ILE A 448 7.90 17.19 9.10
C ILE A 448 6.68 17.91 8.53
N LYS A 449 6.86 19.16 8.10
CA LYS A 449 5.80 19.92 7.46
C LYS A 449 5.78 19.58 5.97
N PHE A 450 4.61 19.26 5.44
CA PHE A 450 4.44 19.00 4.01
C PHE A 450 3.66 20.12 3.35
N CYS A 451 3.98 20.42 2.10
CA CYS A 451 3.13 21.18 1.20
C CYS A 451 2.56 20.24 0.12
N ASN A 452 1.27 20.36 -0.17
CA ASN A 452 0.54 19.56 -1.17
C ASN A 452 -0.29 20.44 -2.13
N SER A 453 0.15 21.66 -2.40
CA SER A 453 -0.62 22.65 -3.18
C SER A 453 -1.03 22.14 -4.56
N ARG A 454 -0.14 21.48 -5.32
CA ARG A 454 -0.45 20.87 -6.61
C ARG A 454 -1.47 19.74 -6.48
N THR A 455 -1.37 18.94 -5.43
CA THR A 455 -2.34 17.87 -5.14
C THR A 455 -3.73 18.42 -4.83
N ARG A 456 -3.82 19.54 -4.10
CA ARG A 456 -5.10 20.22 -3.84
C ARG A 456 -5.66 20.92 -5.08
N GLU A 457 -4.82 21.60 -5.84
CA GLU A 457 -5.19 22.20 -7.12
C GLU A 457 -5.72 21.13 -8.10
N LEU A 458 -5.10 19.95 -8.11
CA LEU A 458 -5.58 18.81 -8.89
C LEU A 458 -7.00 18.40 -8.48
N TRP A 459 -7.30 18.33 -7.18
CA TRP A 459 -8.66 18.06 -6.70
C TRP A 459 -9.64 19.14 -7.12
N GLU A 460 -9.27 20.41 -6.98
CA GLU A 460 -10.13 21.56 -7.35
C GLU A 460 -10.49 21.55 -8.84
N LYS A 461 -9.53 21.23 -9.71
CA LYS A 461 -9.72 21.14 -11.16
C LYS A 461 -10.46 19.88 -11.62
N THR A 462 -10.53 18.84 -10.78
CA THR A 462 -11.23 17.59 -11.13
C THR A 462 -12.73 17.83 -11.23
N SER A 463 -13.36 17.33 -12.29
CA SER A 463 -14.82 17.46 -12.49
C SER A 463 -15.61 16.79 -11.35
N GLU A 464 -16.81 17.26 -11.04
CA GLU A 464 -17.64 16.64 -10.00
C GLU A 464 -17.95 15.16 -10.29
N ALA A 465 -18.16 14.81 -11.56
CA ALA A 465 -18.34 13.42 -11.97
C ALA A 465 -17.10 12.56 -11.67
N ASP A 466 -15.91 13.08 -11.98
CA ASP A 466 -14.65 12.40 -11.67
C ASP A 466 -14.37 12.35 -10.17
N LYS A 467 -14.73 13.36 -9.38
CA LYS A 467 -14.60 13.35 -7.91
C LYS A 467 -15.41 12.23 -7.27
N GLN A 468 -16.57 11.87 -7.83
CA GLN A 468 -17.37 10.74 -7.35
C GLN A 468 -16.72 9.38 -7.65
N ILE A 469 -16.08 9.25 -8.82
CA ILE A 469 -15.43 8.00 -9.23
C ILE A 469 -14.05 7.85 -8.58
N TYR A 470 -13.30 8.94 -8.46
CA TYR A 470 -11.93 8.99 -7.95
C TYR A 470 -11.84 9.96 -6.75
N PRO A 471 -12.52 9.69 -5.62
CA PRO A 471 -12.42 10.55 -4.45
C PRO A 471 -11.02 10.49 -3.84
N PHE A 472 -10.36 11.63 -3.68
CA PHE A 472 -9.04 11.68 -3.06
C PHE A 472 -8.76 12.92 -2.19
N SER A 473 -9.71 13.83 -1.96
CA SER A 473 -9.49 14.90 -0.97
C SER A 473 -9.49 14.34 0.45
N MET A 474 -8.48 14.74 1.22
CA MET A 474 -8.39 14.40 2.65
C MET A 474 -9.33 15.25 3.51
N SER A 475 -9.82 16.39 3.02
CA SER A 475 -10.72 17.28 3.77
C SER A 475 -11.99 16.59 4.29
N ALA A 476 -12.56 15.68 3.48
CA ALA A 476 -13.76 14.92 3.80
C ALA A 476 -13.51 13.73 4.75
N MET A 477 -12.26 13.48 5.15
CA MET A 477 -11.89 12.33 5.96
C MET A 477 -12.47 12.42 7.38
N ASN A 478 -13.10 11.33 7.83
CA ASN A 478 -13.51 11.14 9.23
C ASN A 478 -12.63 10.07 9.88
N TRP A 479 -11.68 10.51 10.73
CA TRP A 479 -10.75 9.60 11.40
C TRP A 479 -11.44 8.65 12.38
N GLU A 480 -12.52 9.07 13.04
CA GLU A 480 -13.24 8.23 14.00
C GLU A 480 -13.91 7.04 13.30
N GLU A 481 -14.65 7.32 12.22
CA GLU A 481 -15.27 6.27 11.40
C GLU A 481 -14.20 5.38 10.74
N TYR A 482 -13.11 5.97 10.26
CA TYR A 482 -12.04 5.21 9.63
C TYR A 482 -11.40 4.19 10.58
N PHE A 483 -11.09 4.58 11.83
CA PHE A 483 -10.45 3.67 12.79
C PHE A 483 -11.38 2.60 13.36
N GLN A 484 -12.70 2.77 13.26
CA GLN A 484 -13.65 1.72 13.52
C GLN A 484 -13.42 0.52 12.58
N ASP A 485 -13.29 0.78 11.29
CA ASP A 485 -13.09 -0.26 10.28
C ASP A 485 -11.65 -0.73 10.18
N TYR A 486 -10.68 0.12 10.50
CA TYR A 486 -9.25 -0.22 10.46
C TYR A 486 -8.92 -1.42 11.37
N LEU A 487 -9.36 -1.42 12.64
CA LEU A 487 -9.09 -2.54 13.55
C LEU A 487 -9.80 -3.83 13.14
N ALA A 488 -11.06 -3.72 12.70
CA ALA A 488 -11.80 -4.84 12.14
C ALA A 488 -11.09 -5.41 10.90
N GLY A 489 -10.54 -4.54 10.05
CA GLY A 489 -9.72 -4.87 8.90
C GLY A 489 -8.46 -5.66 9.26
N ILE A 490 -7.70 -5.20 10.26
CA ILE A 490 -6.51 -5.93 10.76
C ILE A 490 -6.91 -7.35 11.18
N ARG A 491 -8.01 -7.50 11.95
CA ARG A 491 -8.51 -8.81 12.38
C ARG A 491 -8.88 -9.70 11.19
N ARG A 492 -9.68 -9.18 10.26
CA ARG A 492 -10.23 -9.96 9.13
C ARG A 492 -9.16 -10.32 8.09
N PHE A 493 -8.27 -9.39 7.75
CA PHE A 493 -7.39 -9.56 6.59
C PHE A 493 -5.95 -9.96 6.97
N LEU A 494 -5.43 -9.49 8.11
CA LEU A 494 -4.07 -9.85 8.55
C LEU A 494 -4.07 -11.09 9.44
N PHE A 495 -5.01 -11.18 10.38
CA PHE A 495 -5.16 -12.35 11.26
C PHE A 495 -6.05 -13.44 10.67
N LYS A 496 -6.81 -13.15 9.61
CA LYS A 496 -7.76 -14.08 8.98
C LYS A 496 -8.79 -14.62 9.98
N GLU A 497 -9.18 -13.79 10.95
CA GLU A 497 -10.16 -14.13 11.98
C GLU A 497 -11.56 -13.70 11.52
N SER A 498 -12.50 -14.66 11.41
CA SER A 498 -13.92 -14.36 11.13
C SER A 498 -14.55 -13.56 12.28
N ASP A 499 -15.53 -12.71 11.96
CA ASP A 499 -16.33 -11.99 12.95
C ASP A 499 -17.10 -12.93 13.90
N ASP A 500 -17.36 -14.19 13.49
CA ASP A 500 -17.98 -15.22 14.34
C ASP A 500 -17.18 -15.53 15.61
N THR A 501 -15.89 -15.22 15.60
CA THR A 501 -15.00 -15.45 16.75
C THR A 501 -14.97 -14.26 17.73
N LEU A 502 -15.62 -13.13 17.42
CA LEU A 502 -15.69 -11.95 18.28
C LEU A 502 -16.27 -12.22 19.68
N PRO A 503 -17.34 -13.02 19.86
CA PRO A 503 -17.87 -13.29 21.20
C PRO A 503 -16.82 -13.94 22.12
N GLN A 504 -16.08 -14.92 21.61
CA GLN A 504 -15.01 -15.59 22.36
C GLN A 504 -13.82 -14.66 22.61
N ALA A 505 -13.42 -13.87 21.60
CA ALA A 505 -12.36 -12.88 21.72
C ALA A 505 -12.67 -11.82 22.79
N ARG A 506 -13.94 -11.36 22.89
CA ARG A 506 -14.40 -10.41 23.93
C ARG A 506 -14.36 -11.02 25.34
N ILE A 507 -14.71 -12.29 25.50
CA ILE A 507 -14.56 -12.99 26.79
C ILE A 507 -13.09 -13.06 27.18
N LYS A 508 -12.21 -13.46 26.25
CA LYS A 508 -10.76 -13.50 26.49
C LYS A 508 -10.22 -12.11 26.84
N TRP A 509 -10.64 -11.07 26.13
CA TRP A 509 -10.25 -9.69 26.40
C TRP A 509 -10.60 -9.25 27.83
N LYS A 510 -11.82 -9.56 28.31
CA LYS A 510 -12.21 -9.28 29.70
C LYS A 510 -11.34 -10.04 30.71
N ARG A 511 -11.01 -11.31 30.45
CA ARG A 511 -10.09 -12.08 31.31
C ARG A 511 -8.71 -11.44 31.35
N LEU A 512 -8.16 -11.05 30.20
CA LEU A 512 -6.89 -10.36 30.11
C LEU A 512 -6.93 -9.02 30.86
N TYR A 513 -8.03 -8.27 30.79
CA TYR A 513 -8.22 -7.05 31.57
C TYR A 513 -8.08 -7.31 33.06
N TYR A 514 -8.82 -8.28 33.62
CA TYR A 514 -8.74 -8.58 35.05
C TYR A 514 -7.35 -9.09 35.45
N LEU A 515 -6.74 -9.98 34.66
CA LEU A 515 -5.35 -10.42 34.87
C LEU A 515 -4.38 -9.24 34.90
N HIS A 516 -4.57 -8.26 34.02
CA HIS A 516 -3.76 -7.07 33.98
C HIS A 516 -3.96 -6.19 35.22
N GLN A 517 -5.20 -5.99 35.68
CA GLN A 517 -5.45 -5.23 36.91
C GLN A 517 -4.87 -5.93 38.14
N ILE A 518 -5.00 -7.25 38.24
CA ILE A 518 -4.40 -8.06 39.31
C ILE A 518 -2.88 -7.91 39.29
N ALA A 519 -2.25 -8.05 38.11
CA ALA A 519 -0.80 -7.90 37.99
C ALA A 519 -0.33 -6.48 38.37
N ARG A 520 -1.08 -5.44 38.01
CA ARG A 520 -0.80 -4.05 38.43
C ARG A 520 -0.93 -3.87 39.94
N PHE A 521 -1.95 -4.46 40.54
CA PHE A 521 -2.16 -4.41 41.99
C PHE A 521 -1.03 -5.12 42.73
N ILE A 522 -0.65 -6.33 42.32
CA ILE A 522 0.49 -7.06 42.88
C ILE A 522 1.78 -6.24 42.76
N PHE A 523 2.06 -5.68 41.59
CA PHE A 523 3.23 -4.83 41.39
C PHE A 523 3.23 -3.61 42.31
N PHE A 524 2.08 -2.95 42.48
CA PHE A 524 1.93 -1.82 43.39
C PHE A 524 2.19 -2.23 44.85
N VAL A 525 1.61 -3.33 45.33
CA VAL A 525 1.83 -3.85 46.68
C VAL A 525 3.31 -4.19 46.90
N LEU A 526 3.97 -4.84 45.94
CA LEU A 526 5.39 -5.16 46.01
C LEU A 526 6.27 -3.90 46.03
N ALA A 527 5.92 -2.87 45.26
CA ALA A 527 6.64 -1.60 45.27
C ALA A 527 6.50 -0.86 46.60
N VAL A 528 5.29 -0.82 47.18
CA VAL A 528 5.05 -0.25 48.52
C VAL A 528 5.81 -1.03 49.60
N TYR A 529 5.79 -2.36 49.53
CA TYR A 529 6.54 -3.21 50.45
C TYR A 529 8.06 -3.00 50.35
N ALA A 530 8.60 -2.93 49.13
CA ALA A 530 10.03 -2.66 48.91
C ALA A 530 10.45 -1.29 49.42
N LEU A 531 9.59 -0.27 49.23
CA LEU A 531 9.82 1.07 49.77
C LEU A 531 9.81 1.06 51.31
N TRP A 532 8.81 0.42 51.92
CA TRP A 532 8.74 0.28 53.37
C TRP A 532 9.98 -0.45 53.94
N TRP A 533 10.38 -1.56 53.31
CA TRP A 533 11.57 -2.31 53.70
C TRP A 533 12.84 -1.45 53.60
N PHE A 534 13.02 -0.72 52.50
CA PHE A 534 14.15 0.20 52.34
C PHE A 534 14.16 1.31 53.40
N LEU A 535 13.00 1.91 53.67
CA LEU A 535 12.88 2.92 54.73
C LEU A 535 13.18 2.32 56.11
N SER A 536 12.72 1.10 56.40
CA SER A 536 12.98 0.41 57.67
C SER A 536 14.45 0.05 57.90
N LEU A 537 15.31 0.10 56.86
CA LEU A 537 16.76 -0.06 56.98
C LEU A 537 17.50 1.26 57.24
N LEU A 538 16.85 2.40 56.98
CA LEU A 538 17.39 3.74 57.20
C LEU A 538 17.07 4.26 58.62
N TRP A 539 16.12 3.63 59.30
CA TRP A 539 15.76 3.83 60.70
C TRP A 539 16.33 2.68 61.53
#